data_AF-A0A2G9UAV1-F1
#
_entry.id   AF-A0A2G9UAV1-F1
#
_cell.length_a   1.000
_cell.length_b   1.000
_cell.length_c   1.000
_cell.angle_alpha   90.00
_cell.angle_beta   90.00
_cell.angle_gamma   90.00
#
_symmetry.space_group_name_H-M   'P 1'
#
loop_
_entity.id
_entity.type
_entity.pdbx_description
1 polymer ?
#
loop_
_entity_poly.entity_id
_entity_poly.type
_entity_poly.pdbx_seq_one_letter_code
_entity_poly.pdbx_strand_id
1 'polypeptide(L)'
;QNTLRIWIFQTGWRVFGTSWERHLVRSDAVPDSLTSASLPHFTLVVSRNTAELRNGKTKIFVHFASDADTVNKALMEDLRRREGPAVWRAERRRVERGESKQPWTEREKRELLSKGAVAGYTIELDESLSARFSSVHIWRFVKSK
;
A
#
# COMPACT_ATOMS: atom_id res chain seq x y z
N GLN A 1 -34.44 5.33 -20.94
CA GLN A 1 -32.98 5.08 -20.98
C GLN A 1 -32.41 5.51 -19.63
N ASN A 2 -32.15 4.55 -18.73
CA ASN A 2 -31.65 4.83 -17.38
C ASN A 2 -30.15 5.07 -17.44
N THR A 3 -29.76 6.34 -17.45
CA THR A 3 -28.37 6.74 -17.30
C THR A 3 -27.94 6.46 -15.87
N LEU A 4 -27.27 5.33 -15.65
CA LEU A 4 -26.46 5.05 -14.46
C LEU A 4 -25.32 6.07 -14.43
N ARG A 5 -25.63 7.31 -14.01
CA ARG A 5 -24.65 8.28 -13.55
C ARG A 5 -24.16 7.75 -12.22
N ILE A 6 -23.17 6.85 -12.28
CA ILE A 6 -22.31 6.57 -11.14
C ILE A 6 -21.79 7.94 -10.73
N TRP A 7 -22.12 8.36 -9.51
CA TRP A 7 -21.61 9.59 -8.91
C TRP A 7 -20.12 9.39 -8.60
N ILE A 8 -19.30 9.31 -9.65
CA ILE A 8 -17.85 9.14 -9.60
C ILE A 8 -17.20 10.37 -8.95
N PHE A 9 -17.92 11.48 -8.77
CA PHE A 9 -17.36 12.73 -8.28
C PHE A 9 -17.19 12.84 -6.76
N GLN A 10 -17.70 11.89 -5.95
CA GLN A 10 -17.68 12.03 -4.48
C GLN A 10 -16.75 11.05 -3.74
N THR A 11 -16.24 10.02 -4.41
CA THR A 11 -15.33 9.03 -3.81
C THR A 11 -13.91 9.35 -4.26
N GLY A 12 -13.11 10.08 -3.48
CA GLY A 12 -11.71 10.41 -3.82
C GLY A 12 -10.92 9.21 -4.36
N TRP A 13 -10.86 9.08 -5.69
CA TRP A 13 -10.34 7.88 -6.34
C TRP A 13 -8.82 7.90 -6.36
N ARG A 14 -8.22 7.19 -5.39
CA ARG A 14 -6.97 6.39 -5.46
C ARG A 14 -6.46 6.18 -4.03
N VAL A 15 -6.72 4.99 -3.47
CA VAL A 15 -6.41 4.70 -2.05
C VAL A 15 -5.22 3.76 -1.88
N PHE A 16 -4.79 3.07 -2.93
CA PHE A 16 -3.47 2.46 -3.07
C PHE A 16 -3.40 1.80 -4.46
N GLY A 17 -2.19 1.65 -5.00
CA GLY A 17 -1.98 0.77 -6.14
C GLY A 17 -0.52 0.69 -6.53
N THR A 18 0.05 -0.51 -6.51
CA THR A 18 1.29 -0.80 -7.23
C THR A 18 1.04 -0.67 -8.74
N SER A 19 2.03 -0.89 -9.60
CA SER A 19 1.78 -0.95 -11.06
C SER A 19 0.64 -1.91 -11.43
N TRP A 20 0.39 -2.93 -10.59
CA TRP A 20 -0.50 -4.07 -10.88
C TRP A 20 -1.75 -4.14 -9.99
N GLU A 21 -1.83 -3.42 -8.89
CA GLU A 21 -2.98 -3.46 -7.98
C GLU A 21 -3.72 -2.12 -7.97
N ARG A 22 -5.05 -2.13 -7.90
CA ARG A 22 -5.89 -0.93 -7.76
C ARG A 22 -6.92 -1.16 -6.67
N HIS A 23 -7.10 -0.19 -5.77
CA HIS A 23 -8.10 -0.27 -4.71
C HIS A 23 -9.14 0.84 -4.86
N LEU A 24 -10.40 0.44 -4.82
CA LEU A 24 -11.60 1.28 -4.92
C LEU A 24 -12.40 1.12 -3.63
N VAL A 25 -13.11 2.17 -3.21
CA VAL A 25 -13.90 2.15 -1.97
C VAL A 25 -15.34 2.56 -2.27
N ARG A 26 -16.26 1.87 -1.61
CA ARG A 26 -17.70 2.06 -1.64
C ARG A 26 -18.23 2.05 -0.21
N SER A 27 -19.09 3.01 0.11
CA SER A 27 -19.75 3.10 1.41
C SER A 27 -20.92 2.14 1.55
N ASP A 28 -21.51 1.69 0.44
CA ASP A 28 -22.59 0.73 0.42
C ASP A 28 -22.09 -0.72 0.56
N ALA A 29 -22.97 -1.61 0.99
CA ALA A 29 -22.68 -3.04 1.16
C ALA A 29 -22.46 -3.75 -0.18
N VAL A 30 -21.86 -4.94 -0.13
CA VAL A 30 -21.74 -5.80 -1.33
C VAL A 30 -23.15 -6.15 -1.82
N PRO A 31 -23.50 -5.90 -3.09
CA PRO A 31 -24.81 -6.29 -3.61
C PRO A 31 -24.99 -7.81 -3.60
N ASP A 32 -26.16 -8.30 -3.22
CA ASP A 32 -26.46 -9.75 -3.19
C ASP A 32 -26.35 -10.42 -4.57
N SER A 33 -26.51 -9.65 -5.64
CA SER A 33 -26.35 -10.12 -7.02
C SER A 33 -24.89 -10.34 -7.42
N LEU A 34 -23.93 -9.79 -6.66
CA LEU A 34 -22.51 -9.92 -6.95
C LEU A 34 -21.97 -11.22 -6.35
N THR A 35 -21.62 -12.17 -7.20
CA THR A 35 -21.11 -13.49 -6.80
C THR A 35 -19.75 -13.76 -7.43
N SER A 36 -18.97 -14.63 -6.79
CA SER A 36 -17.68 -15.07 -7.33
C SER A 36 -17.88 -15.81 -8.66
N ALA A 37 -17.05 -15.49 -9.65
CA ALA A 37 -17.11 -16.11 -10.97
C ALA A 37 -15.71 -16.24 -11.56
N SER A 38 -15.46 -17.35 -12.26
CA SER A 38 -14.27 -17.51 -13.09
C SER A 38 -14.68 -17.35 -14.55
N LEU A 39 -14.10 -16.36 -15.22
CA LEU A 39 -14.37 -16.01 -16.61
C LEU A 39 -13.09 -16.19 -17.44
N PRO A 40 -13.19 -16.35 -18.77
CA PRO A 40 -12.04 -16.71 -19.62
C PRO A 40 -10.80 -15.81 -19.48
N HIS A 41 -10.99 -14.55 -19.11
CA HIS A 41 -9.91 -13.56 -19.02
C HIS A 41 -9.66 -13.02 -17.61
N PHE A 42 -10.55 -13.31 -16.66
CA PHE A 42 -10.42 -12.81 -15.31
C PHE A 42 -11.21 -13.65 -14.32
N THR A 43 -10.83 -13.57 -13.06
CA THR A 43 -11.61 -14.13 -11.95
C THR A 43 -12.14 -13.01 -11.07
N LEU A 44 -13.42 -13.07 -10.75
CA LEU A 44 -14.06 -12.25 -9.74
C LEU A 44 -14.19 -13.09 -8.46
N VAL A 45 -13.62 -12.62 -7.36
CA VAL A 45 -13.76 -13.22 -6.03
C VAL A 45 -14.50 -12.24 -5.15
N VAL A 46 -15.66 -12.65 -4.62
CA VAL A 46 -16.47 -11.85 -3.71
C VAL A 46 -16.34 -12.41 -2.30
N SER A 47 -16.04 -11.53 -1.36
CA SER A 47 -15.97 -11.76 0.08
C SER A 47 -16.91 -10.78 0.78
N ARG A 48 -17.11 -10.95 2.10
CA ARG A 48 -18.09 -10.18 2.89
C ARG A 48 -18.12 -8.67 2.57
N ASN A 49 -16.95 -8.03 2.50
CA ASN A 49 -16.83 -6.59 2.26
C ASN A 49 -15.90 -6.27 1.07
N THR A 50 -15.62 -7.22 0.19
CA THR A 50 -14.62 -7.00 -0.86
C THR A 50 -14.96 -7.77 -2.13
N ALA A 51 -14.77 -7.13 -3.28
CA ALA A 51 -14.73 -7.81 -4.57
C ALA A 51 -13.33 -7.65 -5.19
N GLU A 52 -12.68 -8.76 -5.53
CA GLU A 52 -11.37 -8.80 -6.20
C GLU A 52 -11.55 -9.27 -7.64
N LEU A 53 -11.22 -8.41 -8.59
CA LEU A 53 -11.08 -8.74 -10.01
C LEU A 53 -9.61 -9.04 -10.31
N ARG A 54 -9.30 -10.23 -10.83
CA ARG A 54 -7.93 -10.71 -11.06
C ARG A 54 -7.73 -11.09 -12.52
N ASN A 55 -6.67 -10.59 -13.14
CA ASN A 55 -6.15 -11.06 -14.42
C ASN A 55 -4.62 -11.19 -14.31
N GLY A 56 -4.15 -12.42 -14.09
CA GLY A 56 -2.74 -12.69 -13.82
C GLY A 56 -2.22 -11.97 -12.58
N LYS A 57 -1.22 -11.10 -12.76
CA LYS A 57 -0.65 -10.25 -11.69
C LYS A 57 -1.48 -8.99 -11.43
N THR A 58 -2.36 -8.61 -12.37
CA THR A 58 -3.17 -7.40 -12.26
C THR A 58 -4.41 -7.68 -11.42
N LYS A 59 -4.68 -6.80 -10.45
CA LYS A 59 -5.81 -6.92 -9.53
C LYS A 59 -6.53 -5.60 -9.32
N ILE A 60 -7.85 -5.65 -9.24
CA ILE A 60 -8.68 -4.53 -8.80
C ILE A 60 -9.49 -5.00 -7.61
N PHE A 61 -9.40 -4.28 -6.50
CA PHE A 61 -10.18 -4.50 -5.30
C PHE A 61 -11.25 -3.40 -5.19
N VAL A 62 -12.47 -3.81 -4.85
CA VAL A 62 -13.53 -2.90 -4.40
C VAL A 62 -13.83 -3.24 -2.96
N HIS A 63 -13.58 -2.30 -2.05
CA HIS A 63 -13.89 -2.41 -0.63
C HIS A 63 -15.25 -1.78 -0.38
N PHE A 64 -16.18 -2.56 0.16
CA PHE A 64 -17.57 -2.17 0.44
C PHE A 64 -17.74 -1.88 1.93
N ALA A 65 -18.80 -1.15 2.27
CA ALA A 65 -19.13 -0.73 3.63
C ALA A 65 -17.92 -0.10 4.37
N SER A 66 -17.13 0.70 3.66
CA SER A 66 -15.92 1.32 4.19
C SER A 66 -15.71 2.73 3.63
N ASP A 67 -14.78 3.46 4.23
CA ASP A 67 -14.35 4.78 3.80
C ASP A 67 -12.88 4.77 3.35
N ALA A 68 -12.48 5.80 2.61
CA ALA A 68 -11.15 5.88 2.02
C ALA A 68 -10.03 5.89 3.07
N ASP A 69 -10.23 6.55 4.21
CA ASP A 69 -9.19 6.70 5.24
C ASP A 69 -8.95 5.37 5.96
N THR A 70 -10.01 4.65 6.30
CA THR A 70 -9.92 3.32 6.92
C THR A 70 -9.19 2.33 6.01
N VAL A 71 -9.57 2.29 4.73
CA VAL A 71 -8.92 1.42 3.74
C VAL A 71 -7.46 1.84 3.52
N ASN A 72 -7.18 3.14 3.41
CA ASN A 72 -5.82 3.64 3.24
C ASN A 72 -4.92 3.20 4.39
N LYS A 73 -5.37 3.40 5.63
CA LYS A 73 -4.62 3.03 6.82
C LYS A 73 -4.30 1.53 6.83
N ALA A 74 -5.28 0.68 6.56
CA ALA A 74 -5.08 -0.77 6.54
C ALA A 74 -4.11 -1.21 5.43
N LEU A 75 -4.21 -0.63 4.23
CA LEU A 75 -3.29 -0.93 3.12
C LEU A 75 -1.88 -0.43 3.40
N MET A 76 -1.72 0.76 3.97
CA MET A 76 -0.44 1.31 4.37
C MET A 76 0.24 0.48 5.46
N GLU A 77 -0.53 -0.04 6.43
CA GLU A 77 -0.02 -0.95 7.46
C GLU A 77 0.43 -2.30 6.87
N ASP A 78 -0.36 -2.90 5.97
CA ASP A 78 0.01 -4.13 5.28
C ASP A 78 1.26 -3.93 4.42
N LEU A 79 1.34 -2.84 3.67
CA LEU A 79 2.48 -2.53 2.84
C LEU A 79 3.75 -2.32 3.68
N ARG A 80 3.65 -1.53 4.76
CA ARG A 80 4.76 -1.33 5.71
C ARG A 80 5.24 -2.67 6.26
N ARG A 81 4.33 -3.59 6.61
CA ARG A 81 4.67 -4.92 7.10
C ARG A 81 5.39 -5.76 6.04
N ARG A 82 4.92 -5.74 4.78
CA ARG A 82 5.50 -6.51 3.67
C ARG A 82 6.86 -5.98 3.23
N GLU A 83 6.99 -4.67 3.08
CA GLU A 83 8.18 -4.04 2.49
C GLU A 83 9.21 -3.59 3.53
N GLY A 84 8.77 -3.30 4.75
CA GLY A 84 9.62 -2.75 5.80
C GLY A 84 10.92 -3.52 6.06
N PRO A 85 10.92 -4.86 6.14
CA PRO A 85 12.16 -5.61 6.27
C PRO A 85 13.14 -5.43 5.10
N ALA A 86 12.67 -5.19 3.89
CA ALA A 86 13.52 -4.89 2.74
C ALA A 86 14.06 -3.46 2.80
N VAL A 87 13.24 -2.50 3.21
CA VAL A 87 13.61 -1.08 3.40
C VAL A 87 14.72 -0.95 4.45
N TRP A 88 14.54 -1.57 5.62
CA TRP A 88 15.53 -1.57 6.68
C TRP A 88 16.86 -2.24 6.27
N ARG A 89 16.79 -3.38 5.57
CA ARG A 89 18.00 -4.03 5.03
C ARG A 89 18.72 -3.18 3.99
N ALA A 90 17.97 -2.51 3.10
CA ALA A 90 18.55 -1.61 2.12
C ALA A 90 19.26 -0.43 2.80
N GLU A 91 18.64 0.16 3.80
CA GLU A 91 19.23 1.28 4.55
C GLU A 91 20.47 0.85 5.35
N ARG A 92 20.43 -0.31 5.99
CA ARG A 92 21.62 -0.87 6.66
C ARG A 92 22.79 -0.98 5.68
N ARG A 93 22.58 -1.51 4.47
CA ARG A 93 23.63 -1.59 3.44
C ARG A 93 24.14 -0.22 3.00
N ARG A 94 23.25 0.78 2.90
CA ARG A 94 23.65 2.16 2.60
C ARG A 94 24.52 2.73 3.72
N VAL A 95 24.19 2.47 4.99
CA VAL A 95 25.04 2.87 6.12
C VAL A 95 26.39 2.16 6.09
N GLU A 96 26.43 0.85 5.83
CA GLU A 96 27.68 0.07 5.68
C GLU A 96 28.59 0.66 4.59
N ARG A 97 28.02 1.25 3.54
CA ARG A 97 28.73 1.85 2.40
C ARG A 97 28.98 3.36 2.52
N GLY A 98 28.46 4.02 3.56
CA GLY A 98 28.50 5.48 3.66
C GLY A 98 27.59 6.21 2.66
N GLU A 99 26.60 5.54 2.07
CA GLU A 99 25.66 6.05 1.06
C GLU A 99 24.31 6.51 1.67
N SER A 100 24.13 6.34 2.98
CA SER A 100 22.90 6.72 3.68
C SER A 100 22.64 8.22 3.59
N LYS A 101 21.46 8.61 3.11
CA LYS A 101 21.01 10.01 3.09
C LYS A 101 20.27 10.41 4.37
N GLN A 102 19.84 9.44 5.17
CA GLN A 102 19.18 9.71 6.44
C GLN A 102 20.22 10.18 7.47
N PRO A 103 19.96 11.28 8.21
CA PRO A 103 20.91 11.87 9.16
C PRO A 103 20.97 11.08 10.47
N TRP A 104 21.41 9.83 10.41
CA TRP A 104 21.61 8.98 11.58
C TRP A 104 22.75 9.51 12.47
N THR A 105 22.52 9.58 13.78
CA THR A 105 23.60 9.76 14.76
C THR A 105 24.51 8.52 14.81
N GLU A 106 25.73 8.65 15.32
CA GLU A 106 26.65 7.50 15.48
C GLU A 106 26.09 6.39 16.37
N ARG A 107 25.20 6.73 17.30
CA ARG A 107 24.47 5.74 18.11
C ARG A 107 23.45 4.99 17.27
N GLU A 108 22.63 5.71 16.50
CA GLU A 108 21.59 5.12 15.63
C GLU A 108 22.22 4.29 14.49
N LYS A 109 23.34 4.72 13.91
CA LYS A 109 24.10 3.91 12.93
C LYS A 109 24.54 2.57 13.54
N ARG A 110 25.17 2.59 14.72
CA ARG A 110 25.58 1.35 15.41
C ARG A 110 24.39 0.45 15.73
N GLU A 111 23.26 1.03 16.12
CA GLU A 111 22.04 0.27 16.35
C GLU A 111 21.50 -0.36 15.07
N LEU A 112 21.42 0.39 13.97
CA LEU A 112 20.98 -0.13 12.67
C LEU A 112 21.88 -1.26 12.17
N LEU A 113 23.19 -1.11 12.28
CA LEU A 113 24.17 -2.12 11.86
C LEU A 113 24.08 -3.40 12.70
N SER A 114 23.81 -3.28 14.00
CA SER A 114 23.74 -4.43 14.92
C SER A 114 22.37 -5.13 14.90
N LYS A 115 21.28 -4.37 14.97
CA LYS A 115 19.91 -4.90 15.12
C LYS A 115 19.12 -4.96 13.81
N GLY A 116 19.58 -4.27 12.77
CA GLY A 116 18.87 -4.17 11.49
C GLY A 116 17.72 -3.15 11.49
N ALA A 117 17.44 -2.47 12.59
CA ALA A 117 16.50 -1.35 12.69
C ALA A 117 16.89 -0.43 13.84
N VAL A 118 16.39 0.81 13.83
CA VAL A 118 16.64 1.81 14.89
C VAL A 118 15.39 1.96 15.75
N ALA A 119 15.54 1.88 17.07
CA ALA A 119 14.41 2.04 17.99
C ALA A 119 13.82 3.46 17.90
N GLY A 120 12.50 3.58 17.96
CA GLY A 120 11.81 4.86 17.85
C GLY A 120 11.73 5.40 16.42
N TYR A 121 12.06 4.61 15.40
CA TYR A 121 11.85 4.96 14.00
C TYR A 121 10.83 4.03 13.35
N THR A 122 10.00 4.60 12.49
CA THR A 122 9.11 3.90 11.57
C THR A 122 9.43 4.31 10.14
N ILE A 123 8.77 3.66 9.17
CA ILE A 123 8.82 4.06 7.76
C ILE A 123 7.47 4.58 7.31
N GLU A 124 7.51 5.64 6.51
CA GLU A 124 6.35 6.25 5.87
C GLU A 124 6.58 6.34 4.37
N LEU A 125 5.50 6.31 3.59
CA LEU A 125 5.59 6.56 2.17
C LEU A 125 6.00 8.01 1.94
N ASP A 126 6.92 8.23 1.02
CA ASP A 126 7.19 9.55 0.48
C ASP A 126 6.25 9.82 -0.69
N GLU A 127 5.13 10.47 -0.39
CA GLU A 127 4.09 10.82 -1.37
C GLU A 127 4.59 11.79 -2.46
N SER A 128 5.73 12.45 -2.25
CA SER A 128 6.35 13.33 -3.25
C SER A 128 7.00 12.55 -4.40
N LEU A 129 7.34 11.28 -4.16
CA LEU A 129 7.91 10.40 -5.16
C LEU A 129 6.79 9.74 -5.96
N SER A 130 6.35 10.39 -7.05
CA SER A 130 5.41 9.79 -8.00
C SER A 130 6.00 8.46 -8.50
N ALA A 131 5.50 7.34 -7.99
CA ALA A 131 6.21 6.06 -8.00
C ALA A 131 6.41 5.51 -9.42
N ARG A 132 7.60 5.72 -9.98
CA ARG A 132 8.10 5.02 -11.19
C ARG A 132 9.18 3.98 -10.90
N PHE A 133 9.68 3.88 -9.66
CA PHE A 133 10.83 3.02 -9.32
C PHE A 133 10.65 2.24 -8.00
N SER A 134 11.55 1.27 -7.79
CA SER A 134 11.48 0.16 -6.82
C SER A 134 10.95 0.53 -5.42
N SER A 135 10.24 -0.41 -4.82
CA SER A 135 9.59 -0.30 -3.50
C SER A 135 10.44 0.28 -2.37
N VAL A 136 11.76 0.04 -2.27
CA VAL A 136 12.52 0.53 -1.09
C VAL A 136 12.83 2.03 -1.11
N HIS A 137 12.73 2.70 -2.27
CA HIS A 137 13.09 4.12 -2.41
C HIS A 137 11.92 5.07 -2.14
N ILE A 138 10.70 4.56 -2.14
CA ILE A 138 9.49 5.34 -1.83
C ILE A 138 9.22 5.44 -0.32
N TRP A 139 10.14 4.93 0.51
CA TRP A 139 10.02 5.00 1.96
C TRP A 139 11.02 5.99 2.55
N ARG A 140 10.56 6.75 3.54
CA ARG A 140 11.40 7.60 4.39
C ARG A 140 11.35 7.10 5.83
N PHE A 141 12.45 7.28 6.56
CA PHE A 141 12.53 6.97 7.98
C PHE A 141 12.08 8.16 8.82
N VAL A 142 11.06 7.95 9.64
CA VAL A 142 10.46 8.98 10.48
C VAL A 142 10.57 8.57 11.93
N LYS A 143 11.01 9.50 12.78
CA LYS A 143 11.09 9.28 14.22
C LYS A 143 9.67 9.31 14.79
N SER A 144 9.26 8.23 15.44
CA SER A 144 8.01 8.18 16.19
C SER A 144 8.06 9.24 17.30
N LYS A 145 7.05 10.11 17.34
CA LYS A 145 6.88 11.10 18.42
C LYS A 145 6.59 10.42 19.75
#